data_AF-A0A3S5IXG8-F1
#
_entry.id   AF-A0A3S5IXG8-F1
#
_cell.length_a   1.000
_cell.length_b   1.000
_cell.length_c   1.000
_cell.angle_alpha   90.00
_cell.angle_beta   90.00
_cell.angle_gamma   90.00
#
_symmetry.space_group_name_H-M   'P 1'
#
loop_
_entity.id
_entity.type
_entity.pdbx_description
1 polymer ?
#
loop_
_entity_poly.entity_id
_entity_poly.type
_entity_poly.pdbx_seq_one_letter_code
_entity_poly.pdbx_strand_id
1 'polypeptide(L)'
;MSEVLKKGVKAQEAVVGVFVQKVSMAEASFAMNRDPNNDAVSHVLHFASNIFKKECKDNLINVTESIKNIKQEHAAHKKDDGAVFIAWKLDHHTNSVEAVGIATVSTLRVTPSFSTDKMGERDQKVLSRYMGYTYLDCLCSKQKGVGKLLALHAFVHSLRQRKKGLVALSYTRHADAEPNSFQMFKRIGFRTIIKNATFEGVENMHGSWMVRNETDLRPLGISDTVLSTCTRKKKSGSLSWRC
;
A
#
# COMPACT_ATOMS: atom_id res chain seq x y z
N MET A 1 7.55 -17.45 5.00
CA MET A 1 6.35 -16.60 5.17
C MET A 1 5.13 -17.50 5.33
N SER A 2 4.26 -17.27 6.32
CA SER A 2 3.09 -18.12 6.56
C SER A 2 2.11 -18.09 5.37
N GLU A 3 1.82 -19.24 4.78
CA GLU A 3 0.81 -19.41 3.72
C GLU A 3 -0.58 -18.92 4.16
N VAL A 4 -0.86 -18.95 5.46
CA VAL A 4 -2.10 -18.46 6.07
C VAL A 4 -2.27 -16.96 5.82
N LEU A 5 -1.21 -16.17 5.97
CA LEU A 5 -1.26 -14.72 5.75
C LEU A 5 -1.57 -14.39 4.28
N LYS A 6 -0.89 -15.04 3.32
CA LYS A 6 -1.14 -14.81 1.89
C LYS A 6 -2.58 -15.13 1.52
N LYS A 7 -3.09 -16.28 1.98
CA LYS A 7 -4.44 -16.75 1.69
C LYS A 7 -5.50 -15.87 2.35
N GLY A 8 -5.28 -15.47 3.60
CA GLY A 8 -6.21 -14.61 4.31
C GLY A 8 -6.32 -13.20 3.71
N VAL A 9 -5.20 -12.61 3.25
CA VAL A 9 -5.24 -11.34 2.51
C VAL A 9 -5.96 -11.53 1.16
N LYS A 10 -5.68 -12.63 0.43
CA LYS A 10 -6.39 -12.93 -0.81
C LYS A 10 -7.89 -13.14 -0.63
N ALA A 11 -8.30 -13.77 0.47
CA ALA A 11 -9.72 -13.94 0.80
C ALA A 11 -10.40 -12.61 1.14
N GLN A 12 -9.69 -11.64 1.73
CA GLN A 12 -10.23 -10.29 1.94
C GLN A 12 -10.51 -9.55 0.64
N GLU A 13 -9.79 -9.84 -0.45
CA GLU A 13 -10.12 -9.28 -1.77
C GLU A 13 -11.57 -9.64 -2.15
N ALA A 14 -11.97 -10.91 -1.98
CA ALA A 14 -13.33 -11.37 -2.27
C ALA A 14 -14.38 -10.75 -1.33
N VAL A 15 -14.08 -10.61 -0.04
CA VAL A 15 -14.99 -9.98 0.94
C VAL A 15 -15.23 -8.50 0.61
N VAL A 16 -14.20 -7.80 0.14
CA VAL A 16 -14.30 -6.39 -0.27
C VAL A 16 -14.90 -6.25 -1.67
N GLY A 17 -14.93 -7.33 -2.47
CA GLY A 17 -15.45 -7.32 -3.83
C GLY A 17 -14.49 -6.66 -4.83
N VAL A 18 -13.18 -6.85 -4.64
CA VAL A 18 -12.14 -6.30 -5.51
C VAL A 18 -11.10 -7.38 -5.82
N PHE A 19 -10.18 -7.11 -6.75
CA PHE A 19 -8.92 -7.85 -6.85
C PHE A 19 -7.74 -6.89 -6.84
N VAL A 20 -6.62 -7.29 -6.23
CA VAL A 20 -5.41 -6.46 -6.16
C VAL A 20 -4.34 -7.00 -7.10
N GLN A 21 -3.92 -6.17 -8.05
CA GLN A 21 -2.81 -6.43 -8.95
C GLN A 21 -1.54 -5.75 -8.41
N LYS A 22 -0.45 -6.52 -8.28
CA LYS A 22 0.88 -5.96 -8.07
C LYS A 22 1.53 -5.73 -9.44
N VAL A 23 1.91 -4.49 -9.71
CA VAL A 23 2.72 -4.08 -10.86
C VAL A 23 4.14 -3.84 -10.35
N SER A 24 5.10 -4.63 -10.81
CA SER A 24 6.52 -4.42 -10.49
C SER A 24 7.04 -3.09 -11.05
N MET A 25 8.15 -2.56 -10.54
CA MET A 25 8.70 -1.33 -11.13
C MET A 25 9.13 -1.47 -12.59
N ALA A 26 9.57 -2.66 -13.02
CA ALA A 26 9.88 -2.89 -14.43
C ALA A 26 8.62 -2.75 -15.30
N GLU A 27 7.51 -3.38 -14.90
CA GLU A 27 6.22 -3.27 -15.59
C GLU A 27 5.65 -1.85 -15.52
N ALA A 28 5.71 -1.20 -14.36
CA ALA A 28 5.23 0.17 -14.18
C ALA A 28 6.04 1.15 -15.03
N SER A 29 7.37 0.98 -15.10
CA SER A 29 8.25 1.81 -15.91
C SER A 29 7.96 1.69 -17.39
N PHE A 30 7.67 0.46 -17.83
CA PHE A 30 7.31 0.15 -19.21
C PHE A 30 5.94 0.72 -19.58
N ALA A 31 4.92 0.52 -18.73
CA ALA A 31 3.58 1.06 -18.92
C ALA A 31 3.59 2.60 -18.96
N MET A 32 4.35 3.26 -18.08
CA MET A 32 4.52 4.72 -18.05
C MET A 32 5.26 5.33 -19.25
N ASN A 33 5.84 4.51 -20.13
CA ASN A 33 6.54 4.95 -21.33
C ASN A 33 5.72 4.69 -22.61
N ARG A 34 4.51 4.11 -22.50
CA ARG A 34 3.63 3.78 -23.62
C ARG A 34 2.47 4.77 -23.73
N ASP A 35 1.67 4.63 -24.79
CA ASP A 35 0.41 5.35 -24.91
C ASP A 35 -0.48 5.05 -23.67
N PRO A 36 -0.92 6.08 -22.92
CA PRO A 36 -1.81 5.90 -21.76
C PRO A 36 -3.10 5.15 -22.07
N ASN A 37 -3.55 5.10 -23.32
CA ASN A 37 -4.77 4.42 -23.75
C ASN A 37 -4.55 2.98 -24.21
N ASN A 38 -3.30 2.49 -24.22
CA ASN A 38 -2.97 1.16 -24.69
C ASN A 38 -3.59 0.04 -23.83
N ASP A 39 -3.65 0.24 -22.51
CA ASP A 39 -4.22 -0.71 -21.56
C ASP A 39 -4.61 -0.03 -20.25
N ALA A 40 -5.43 -0.70 -19.45
CA ALA A 40 -5.97 -0.17 -18.20
C ALA A 40 -4.88 0.16 -17.16
N VAL A 41 -3.79 -0.61 -17.10
CA VAL A 41 -2.69 -0.33 -16.16
C VAL A 41 -1.96 0.94 -16.58
N SER A 42 -1.62 1.07 -17.87
CA SER A 42 -1.01 2.29 -18.42
C SER A 42 -1.88 3.52 -18.14
N HIS A 43 -3.19 3.43 -18.40
CA HIS A 43 -4.13 4.51 -18.11
C HIS A 43 -4.09 4.92 -16.64
N VAL A 44 -4.19 3.95 -15.72
CA VAL A 44 -4.17 4.22 -14.29
C VAL A 44 -2.86 4.85 -13.83
N LEU A 45 -1.71 4.35 -14.29
CA LEU A 45 -0.41 4.88 -13.85
C LEU A 45 -0.19 6.32 -14.34
N HIS A 46 -0.61 6.65 -15.57
CA HIS A 46 -0.51 8.02 -16.11
C HIS A 46 -1.48 8.99 -15.43
N PHE A 47 -2.70 8.56 -15.11
CA PHE A 47 -3.76 9.43 -14.60
C PHE A 47 -4.10 9.24 -13.12
N ALA A 48 -3.29 8.51 -12.36
CA ALA A 48 -3.56 8.13 -10.96
C ALA A 48 -3.99 9.32 -10.09
N SER A 49 -3.26 10.43 -10.11
CA SER A 49 -3.59 11.61 -9.30
C SER A 49 -4.93 12.26 -9.67
N ASN A 50 -5.42 12.07 -10.90
CA ASN A 50 -6.73 12.55 -11.33
C ASN A 50 -7.83 11.52 -11.02
N ILE A 51 -7.56 10.22 -11.21
CA ILE A 51 -8.48 9.13 -10.88
C ILE A 51 -8.82 9.15 -9.39
N PHE A 52 -7.82 9.41 -8.54
CA PHE A 52 -7.93 9.47 -7.07
C PHE A 52 -7.83 10.90 -6.52
N LYS A 53 -8.37 11.87 -7.27
CA LYS A 53 -8.22 13.29 -6.92
C LYS A 53 -8.73 13.60 -5.51
N LYS A 54 -9.96 13.19 -5.17
CA LYS A 54 -10.59 13.49 -3.88
C LYS A 54 -9.91 12.75 -2.72
N GLU A 55 -9.48 11.51 -2.98
CA GLU A 55 -8.89 10.64 -1.97
C GLU A 55 -7.44 11.02 -1.68
N CYS A 56 -6.70 11.54 -2.67
CA CYS A 56 -5.26 11.73 -2.58
C CYS A 56 -4.78 13.12 -2.98
N LYS A 57 -5.05 13.60 -4.20
CA LYS A 57 -4.52 14.90 -4.66
C LYS A 57 -4.96 16.06 -3.75
N ASP A 58 -6.23 16.05 -3.35
CA ASP A 58 -6.79 17.06 -2.46
C ASP A 58 -6.24 16.93 -1.01
N ASN A 59 -5.63 15.78 -0.68
CA ASN A 59 -4.96 15.48 0.60
C ASN A 59 -3.42 15.53 0.53
N LEU A 60 -2.84 16.26 -0.45
CA LEU A 60 -1.38 16.38 -0.71
C LEU A 60 -0.68 15.11 -1.21
N ILE A 61 -1.41 14.03 -1.51
CA ILE A 61 -0.80 12.82 -2.07
C ILE A 61 -0.79 12.93 -3.60
N ASN A 62 0.38 13.17 -4.19
CA ASN A 62 0.55 13.13 -5.64
C ASN A 62 1.03 11.74 -6.11
N VAL A 63 0.07 10.85 -6.37
CA VAL A 63 0.35 9.45 -6.71
C VAL A 63 1.24 9.31 -7.95
N THR A 64 0.99 10.09 -9.00
CA THR A 64 1.78 10.05 -10.24
C THR A 64 3.24 10.46 -10.00
N GLU A 65 3.48 11.43 -9.11
CA GLU A 65 4.83 11.83 -8.73
C GLU A 65 5.53 10.76 -7.89
N SER A 66 4.83 10.16 -6.93
CA SER A 66 5.36 9.01 -6.19
C SER A 66 5.74 7.83 -7.07
N ILE A 67 4.94 7.51 -8.09
CA ILE A 67 5.31 6.47 -9.07
C ILE A 67 6.60 6.85 -9.82
N LYS A 68 6.75 8.12 -10.22
CA LYS A 68 7.96 8.63 -10.90
C LYS A 68 9.18 8.56 -9.98
N ASN A 69 9.04 8.94 -8.72
CA ASN A 69 10.13 8.92 -7.73
C ASN A 69 10.61 7.48 -7.49
N ILE A 70 9.68 6.53 -7.31
CA ILE A 70 10.05 5.12 -7.13
C ILE A 70 10.72 4.55 -8.38
N LYS A 71 10.30 4.98 -9.58
CA LYS A 71 10.97 4.62 -10.84
C LYS A 71 12.41 5.14 -10.88
N GLN A 72 12.64 6.39 -10.48
CA GLN A 72 13.98 6.97 -10.40
C GLN A 72 14.86 6.26 -9.37
N GLU A 73 14.33 6.00 -8.18
CA GLU A 73 15.02 5.24 -7.13
C GLU A 73 15.40 3.83 -7.61
N HIS A 74 14.47 3.12 -8.25
CA HIS A 74 14.74 1.79 -8.79
C HIS A 74 15.80 1.80 -9.89
N ALA A 75 15.85 2.84 -10.72
CA ALA A 75 16.90 3.00 -11.73
C ALA A 75 18.29 3.21 -11.10
N ALA A 76 18.37 4.03 -10.04
CA ALA A 76 19.60 4.28 -9.28
C ALA A 76 20.02 3.06 -8.44
N HIS A 77 19.06 2.29 -7.94
CA HIS A 77 19.25 1.17 -7.04
C HIS A 77 18.51 -0.06 -7.55
N LYS A 78 19.05 -0.72 -8.57
CA LYS A 78 18.44 -1.91 -9.22
C LYS A 78 18.08 -3.07 -8.29
N LYS A 79 18.62 -3.09 -7.07
CA LYS A 79 18.34 -4.08 -6.02
C LYS A 79 17.17 -3.69 -5.11
N ASP A 80 16.62 -2.48 -5.26
CA ASP A 80 15.53 -1.99 -4.44
C ASP A 80 14.18 -2.50 -4.93
N ASP A 81 13.39 -2.91 -3.95
CA ASP A 81 12.03 -3.37 -4.16
C ASP A 81 11.11 -2.16 -4.25
N GLY A 82 10.64 -1.89 -5.46
CA GLY A 82 9.52 -0.99 -5.70
C GLY A 82 8.35 -1.74 -6.34
N ALA A 83 7.13 -1.37 -5.98
CA ALA A 83 5.94 -1.87 -6.63
C ALA A 83 4.78 -0.88 -6.52
N VAL A 84 3.84 -1.01 -7.45
CA VAL A 84 2.54 -0.36 -7.39
C VAL A 84 1.49 -1.44 -7.19
N PHE A 85 0.59 -1.26 -6.23
CA PHE A 85 -0.59 -2.10 -6.05
C PHE A 85 -1.81 -1.35 -6.55
N ILE A 86 -2.57 -1.95 -7.45
CA ILE A 86 -3.81 -1.39 -7.96
C ILE A 86 -4.95 -2.31 -7.53
N ALA A 87 -5.95 -1.75 -6.85
CA ALA A 87 -7.18 -2.45 -6.50
C ALA A 87 -8.24 -2.17 -7.58
N TRP A 88 -8.75 -3.24 -8.16
CA TRP A 88 -9.71 -3.22 -9.25
C TRP A 88 -11.06 -3.76 -8.79
N LYS A 89 -12.13 -3.08 -9.19
CA LYS A 89 -13.51 -3.55 -9.03
C LYS A 89 -14.04 -3.93 -10.40
N LEU A 90 -14.69 -5.08 -10.51
CA LEU A 90 -15.42 -5.47 -11.71
C LEU A 90 -16.84 -4.91 -11.61
N ASP A 91 -17.27 -4.17 -12.63
CA ASP A 91 -18.67 -3.84 -12.81
C ASP A 91 -19.34 -4.92 -13.67
N HIS A 92 -20.21 -5.71 -13.05
CA HIS A 92 -20.93 -6.80 -13.70
C HIS A 92 -21.93 -6.34 -14.75
N HIS A 93 -22.38 -5.09 -14.72
CA HIS A 93 -23.35 -4.58 -15.69
C HIS A 93 -22.69 -4.11 -16.98
N THR A 94 -21.49 -3.55 -16.88
CA THR A 94 -20.76 -2.98 -18.03
C THR A 94 -19.61 -3.89 -18.49
N ASN A 95 -19.33 -4.98 -17.77
CA ASN A 95 -18.11 -5.79 -17.93
C ASN A 95 -16.82 -4.96 -17.92
N SER A 96 -16.85 -3.80 -17.26
CA SER A 96 -15.70 -2.90 -17.15
C SER A 96 -14.97 -3.11 -15.83
N VAL A 97 -13.68 -2.81 -15.82
CA VAL A 97 -12.86 -2.79 -14.60
C VAL A 97 -12.58 -1.34 -14.20
N GLU A 98 -12.85 -1.01 -12.94
CA GLU A 98 -12.58 0.30 -12.37
C GLU A 98 -11.43 0.21 -11.35
N ALA A 99 -10.46 1.11 -11.44
CA ALA A 99 -9.47 1.29 -10.38
C ALA A 99 -10.09 2.01 -9.18
N VAL A 100 -10.24 1.28 -8.07
CA VAL A 100 -10.87 1.77 -6.83
C VAL A 100 -9.88 2.01 -5.69
N GLY A 101 -8.61 1.66 -5.89
CA GLY A 101 -7.53 2.05 -4.99
C GLY A 101 -6.15 1.85 -5.60
N ILE A 102 -5.17 2.54 -5.06
CA ILE A 102 -3.77 2.44 -5.46
C ILE A 102 -2.87 2.63 -4.25
N ALA A 103 -1.78 1.88 -4.21
CA ALA A 103 -0.72 2.06 -3.23
C ALA A 103 0.65 1.91 -3.89
N THR A 104 1.63 2.66 -3.41
CA THR A 104 3.01 2.57 -3.89
C THR A 104 3.91 2.15 -2.75
N VAL A 105 4.87 1.27 -3.04
CA VAL A 105 5.87 0.87 -2.08
C VAL A 105 7.27 1.00 -2.67
N SER A 106 8.21 1.35 -1.81
CA SER A 106 9.64 1.35 -2.09
C SER A 106 10.42 0.82 -0.89
N THR A 107 11.74 0.83 -0.98
CA THR A 107 12.60 0.62 0.19
C THR A 107 12.74 1.94 0.94
N LEU A 108 12.49 1.95 2.25
CA LEU A 108 12.64 3.14 3.07
C LEU A 108 14.09 3.62 3.04
N ARG A 109 14.27 4.85 2.56
CA ARG A 109 15.53 5.58 2.53
C ARG A 109 15.30 6.96 3.15
N VAL A 110 16.27 7.46 3.91
CA VAL A 110 16.33 8.89 4.23
C VAL A 110 17.07 9.57 3.09
N THR A 111 16.36 9.77 2.00
CA THR A 111 16.82 10.55 0.84
C THR A 111 15.81 11.66 0.57
N PRO A 112 16.15 12.64 -0.28
CA PRO A 112 15.19 13.52 -0.93
C PRO A 112 14.13 12.75 -1.72
N SER A 113 13.13 12.20 -1.03
CA SER A 113 11.93 11.57 -1.61
C SER A 113 10.72 12.34 -1.10
N PHE A 114 9.62 12.38 -1.87
CA PHE A 114 8.46 13.26 -1.62
C PHE A 114 8.03 13.37 -0.13
N SER A 115 8.08 12.29 0.63
CA SER A 115 7.65 12.21 2.04
C SER A 115 8.79 12.18 3.08
N THR A 116 10.06 12.07 2.66
CA THR A 116 11.24 12.05 3.54
C THR A 116 12.21 13.22 3.34
N ASP A 117 12.07 13.97 2.23
CA ASP A 117 12.98 15.05 1.82
C ASP A 117 12.99 16.23 2.80
N LYS A 118 11.85 16.49 3.43
CA LYS A 118 11.63 17.66 4.28
C LYS A 118 11.49 17.30 5.76
N MET A 119 11.99 16.16 6.20
CA MET A 119 11.87 15.78 7.62
C MET A 119 12.88 16.48 8.51
N GLY A 120 12.45 16.92 9.70
CA GLY A 120 13.36 17.47 10.71
C GLY A 120 14.38 16.43 11.23
N GLU A 121 15.56 16.89 11.67
CA GLU A 121 16.69 16.04 12.08
C GLU A 121 16.31 14.95 13.12
N ARG A 122 15.45 15.31 14.08
CA ARG A 122 14.95 14.37 15.11
C ARG A 122 14.26 13.16 14.47
N ASP A 123 13.39 13.41 13.51
CA ASP A 123 12.58 12.38 12.87
C ASP A 123 13.43 11.51 11.96
N GLN A 124 14.39 12.12 11.24
CA GLN A 124 15.40 11.42 10.45
C GLN A 124 16.21 10.44 11.32
N LYS A 125 16.67 10.88 12.50
CA LYS A 125 17.40 10.02 13.44
C LYS A 125 16.58 8.81 13.88
N VAL A 126 15.28 8.97 14.14
CA VAL A 126 14.42 7.83 14.49
C VAL A 126 14.21 6.90 13.28
N LEU A 127 13.93 7.45 12.10
CA LEU A 127 13.70 6.66 10.88
C LEU A 127 14.94 5.93 10.36
N SER A 128 16.14 6.44 10.65
CA SER A 128 17.40 5.76 10.30
C SER A 128 17.48 4.31 10.82
N ARG A 129 16.77 3.99 11.91
CA ARG A 129 16.70 2.63 12.48
C ARG A 129 15.85 1.66 11.66
N TYR A 130 15.03 2.20 10.76
CA TYR A 130 14.13 1.47 9.88
C TYR A 130 14.60 1.47 8.43
N MET A 131 15.84 1.92 8.16
CA MET A 131 16.43 1.82 6.82
C MET A 131 16.39 0.38 6.31
N GLY A 132 16.00 0.24 5.05
CA GLY A 132 15.82 -1.07 4.43
C GLY A 132 14.49 -1.77 4.75
N TYR A 133 13.60 -1.18 5.56
CA TYR A 133 12.20 -1.61 5.62
C TYR A 133 11.50 -1.30 4.30
N THR A 134 10.38 -1.96 4.03
CA THR A 134 9.50 -1.49 2.96
C THR A 134 8.80 -0.23 3.44
N TYR A 135 8.68 0.77 2.58
CA TYR A 135 7.95 1.99 2.83
C TYR A 135 6.69 2.03 1.97
N LEU A 136 5.55 2.29 2.60
CA LEU A 136 4.28 2.59 1.93
C LEU A 136 4.18 4.11 1.77
N ASP A 137 4.53 4.59 0.58
CA ASP A 137 4.64 6.03 0.28
C ASP A 137 3.27 6.64 -0.02
N CYS A 138 2.50 6.02 -0.91
CA CYS A 138 1.13 6.44 -1.21
C CYS A 138 0.12 5.35 -0.90
N LEU A 139 -1.07 5.76 -0.46
CA LEU A 139 -2.23 4.89 -0.34
C LEU A 139 -3.52 5.69 -0.55
N CYS A 140 -4.27 5.34 -1.59
CA CYS A 140 -5.50 6.00 -2.01
C CYS A 140 -6.61 4.96 -2.21
N SER A 141 -7.84 5.29 -1.83
CA SER A 141 -8.93 4.33 -1.83
C SER A 141 -10.29 5.02 -1.92
N LYS A 142 -11.08 4.72 -2.96
CA LYS A 142 -12.45 5.21 -3.15
C LYS A 142 -13.49 4.41 -2.37
N GLN A 143 -13.14 3.18 -1.99
CA GLN A 143 -14.07 2.22 -1.38
C GLN A 143 -13.65 1.83 0.04
N LYS A 144 -14.62 1.66 0.93
CA LYS A 144 -14.37 1.20 2.31
C LYS A 144 -13.67 -0.16 2.30
N GLY A 145 -12.60 -0.28 3.09
CA GLY A 145 -11.84 -1.53 3.24
C GLY A 145 -10.71 -1.73 2.21
N VAL A 146 -10.73 -1.05 1.07
CA VAL A 146 -9.67 -1.17 0.04
C VAL A 146 -8.33 -0.63 0.55
N GLY A 147 -8.31 0.49 1.27
CA GLY A 147 -7.09 0.99 1.91
C GLY A 147 -6.44 -0.03 2.86
N LYS A 148 -7.25 -0.69 3.71
CA LYS A 148 -6.76 -1.74 4.61
C LYS A 148 -6.15 -2.90 3.81
N LEU A 149 -6.84 -3.33 2.77
CA LEU A 149 -6.41 -4.41 1.89
C LEU A 149 -5.08 -4.07 1.20
N LEU A 150 -4.93 -2.87 0.64
CA LEU A 150 -3.69 -2.41 0.01
C LEU A 150 -2.51 -2.38 0.98
N ALA A 151 -2.71 -1.89 2.21
CA ALA A 151 -1.67 -1.91 3.24
C ALA A 151 -1.26 -3.34 3.63
N LEU A 152 -2.21 -4.28 3.69
CA LEU A 152 -1.92 -5.69 3.94
C LEU A 152 -1.16 -6.34 2.76
N HIS A 153 -1.51 -6.02 1.51
CA HIS A 153 -0.76 -6.46 0.33
C HIS A 153 0.68 -5.92 0.34
N ALA A 154 0.87 -4.64 0.69
CA ALA A 154 2.18 -4.04 0.88
C ALA A 154 3.00 -4.76 1.97
N PHE A 155 2.37 -5.11 3.09
CA PHE A 155 3.03 -5.86 4.16
C PHE A 155 3.41 -7.28 3.71
N VAL A 156 2.50 -8.01 3.04
CA VAL A 156 2.80 -9.32 2.47
C VAL A 156 3.96 -9.23 1.47
N HIS A 157 4.00 -8.19 0.66
CA HIS A 157 5.10 -7.95 -0.27
C HIS A 157 6.43 -7.73 0.45
N SER A 158 6.45 -6.88 1.47
CA SER A 158 7.62 -6.65 2.33
C SER A 158 8.22 -7.97 2.86
N LEU A 159 7.37 -8.87 3.37
CA LEU A 159 7.81 -10.17 3.87
C LEU A 159 8.30 -11.11 2.77
N ARG A 160 7.74 -11.04 1.54
CA ARG A 160 8.26 -11.81 0.39
C ARG A 160 9.69 -11.40 0.05
N GLN A 161 9.97 -10.11 0.17
CA GLN A 161 11.29 -9.54 -0.05
C GLN A 161 12.23 -9.67 1.16
N ARG A 162 11.85 -10.48 2.16
CA ARG A 162 12.64 -10.73 3.38
C ARG A 162 13.02 -9.45 4.11
N LYS A 163 12.18 -8.41 4.02
CA LYS A 163 12.36 -7.18 4.77
C LYS A 163 11.75 -7.35 6.17
N LYS A 164 12.29 -6.59 7.12
CA LYS A 164 11.91 -6.66 8.54
C LYS A 164 10.50 -6.14 8.83
N GLY A 165 9.86 -5.45 7.88
CA GLY A 165 8.52 -4.92 8.05
C GLY A 165 8.17 -3.79 7.09
N LEU A 166 7.01 -3.19 7.36
CA LEU A 166 6.45 -2.08 6.59
C LEU A 166 6.39 -0.82 7.45
N VAL A 167 6.92 0.28 6.94
CA VAL A 167 6.79 1.63 7.48
C VAL A 167 5.76 2.38 6.64
N ALA A 168 4.96 3.22 7.26
CA ALA A 168 4.00 4.08 6.59
C ALA A 168 3.92 5.44 7.30
N LEU A 169 3.65 6.49 6.53
CA LEU A 169 3.32 7.80 7.06
C LEU A 169 1.79 8.00 6.99
N SER A 170 1.20 8.37 8.12
CA SER A 170 -0.20 8.75 8.22
C SER A 170 -0.28 10.25 8.47
N TYR A 171 -0.84 11.04 7.56
CA TYR A 171 -0.82 12.50 7.68
C TYR A 171 -2.11 13.17 7.19
N THR A 172 -2.29 14.44 7.56
CA THR A 172 -3.44 15.29 7.26
C THR A 172 -2.99 16.75 7.11
N ARG A 173 -3.86 17.57 6.52
CA ARG A 173 -3.69 19.04 6.46
C ARG A 173 -4.10 19.78 7.73
N HIS A 174 -4.91 19.14 8.57
CA HIS A 174 -5.51 19.80 9.73
C HIS A 174 -4.79 19.36 11.00
N ALA A 175 -4.17 20.29 11.73
CA ALA A 175 -3.40 20.01 12.94
C ALA A 175 -4.18 19.22 14.00
N ASP A 176 -5.48 19.50 14.14
CA ASP A 176 -6.37 18.89 15.14
C ASP A 176 -7.07 17.62 14.64
N ALA A 177 -6.91 17.26 13.36
CA ALA A 177 -7.55 16.07 12.80
C ALA A 177 -6.62 14.85 12.89
N GLU A 178 -7.16 13.71 13.29
CA GLU A 178 -6.45 12.44 13.13
C GLU A 178 -6.70 11.92 11.69
N PRO A 179 -5.66 11.59 10.91
CA PRO A 179 -5.86 11.05 9.57
C PRO A 179 -6.62 9.72 9.61
N ASN A 180 -7.56 9.53 8.68
CA ASN A 180 -8.33 8.27 8.57
C ASN A 180 -7.43 7.01 8.47
N SER A 181 -6.25 7.16 7.86
CA SER A 181 -5.26 6.08 7.73
C SER A 181 -4.65 5.67 9.07
N PHE A 182 -4.59 6.54 10.08
CA PHE A 182 -3.99 6.25 11.38
C PHE A 182 -4.74 5.13 12.12
N GLN A 183 -6.06 5.26 12.25
CA GLN A 183 -6.91 4.25 12.88
C GLN A 183 -6.94 2.95 12.08
N MET A 184 -6.90 3.06 10.74
CA MET A 184 -6.76 1.90 9.87
C MET A 184 -5.47 1.13 10.15
N PHE A 185 -4.32 1.82 10.19
CA PHE A 185 -3.02 1.22 10.47
C PHE A 185 -2.96 0.60 11.86
N LYS A 186 -3.50 1.26 12.89
CA LYS A 186 -3.63 0.67 14.24
C LYS A 186 -4.43 -0.63 14.24
N ARG A 187 -5.56 -0.69 13.52
CA ARG A 187 -6.40 -1.90 13.43
C ARG A 187 -5.72 -3.08 12.74
N ILE A 188 -4.73 -2.82 11.89
CA ILE A 188 -3.87 -3.86 11.31
C ILE A 188 -2.52 -3.93 12.01
N GLY A 189 -2.45 -3.50 13.27
CA GLY A 189 -1.33 -3.73 14.19
C GLY A 189 -0.06 -2.97 13.82
N PHE A 190 -0.16 -1.78 13.25
CA PHE A 190 0.98 -0.86 13.20
C PHE A 190 1.14 -0.18 14.57
N ARG A 191 2.40 0.02 14.98
CA ARG A 191 2.76 0.83 16.13
C ARG A 191 3.29 2.19 15.67
N THR A 192 2.95 3.24 16.40
CA THR A 192 3.50 4.58 16.14
C THR A 192 4.97 4.63 16.56
N ILE A 193 5.83 5.18 15.71
CA ILE A 193 7.27 5.37 15.99
C ILE A 193 7.63 6.85 16.16
N ILE A 194 6.94 7.73 15.44
CA ILE A 194 7.04 9.18 15.59
C ILE A 194 5.62 9.71 15.62
N LYS A 195 5.26 10.39 16.71
CA LYS A 195 4.00 11.11 16.86
C LYS A 195 4.27 12.58 16.55
N ASN A 196 3.39 13.21 15.77
CA ASN A 196 3.52 14.61 15.33
C ASN A 196 4.83 14.85 14.58
N ALA A 197 5.00 14.13 13.47
CA ALA A 197 6.14 14.28 12.58
C ALA A 197 6.27 15.73 12.10
N THR A 198 7.51 16.22 12.05
CA THR A 198 7.83 17.61 11.71
C THR A 198 8.37 17.66 10.28
N PHE A 199 7.76 18.49 9.44
CA PHE A 199 8.15 18.69 8.05
C PHE A 199 8.60 20.13 7.81
N GLU A 200 9.88 20.33 7.50
CA GLU A 200 10.50 21.62 7.21
C GLU A 200 10.02 22.15 5.85
N GLY A 201 9.43 23.35 5.83
CA GLY A 201 8.98 23.96 4.57
C GLY A 201 7.83 23.23 3.88
N VAL A 202 7.04 22.44 4.62
CA VAL A 202 5.70 21.98 4.21
C VAL A 202 4.69 22.49 5.23
N GLU A 203 4.12 23.66 4.96
CA GLU A 203 3.05 24.20 5.79
C GLU A 203 1.84 23.26 5.75
N ASN A 204 1.20 23.07 6.92
CA ASN A 204 -0.02 22.26 7.05
C ASN A 204 0.17 20.78 6.69
N MET A 205 1.30 20.15 7.03
CA MET A 205 1.44 18.69 6.99
C MET A 205 1.67 18.16 8.40
N HIS A 206 0.66 17.50 8.96
CA HIS A 206 0.69 16.94 10.30
C HIS A 206 0.50 15.43 10.23
N GLY A 207 1.40 14.66 10.82
CA GLY A 207 1.32 13.21 10.69
C GLY A 207 2.03 12.41 11.76
N SER A 208 1.96 11.10 11.62
CA SER A 208 2.66 10.13 12.45
C SER A 208 3.26 9.05 11.59
N TRP A 209 4.53 8.76 11.85
CA TRP A 209 5.20 7.60 11.28
C TRP A 209 4.81 6.35 12.06
N MET A 210 4.49 5.29 11.34
CA MET A 210 4.03 4.04 11.90
C MET A 210 4.79 2.87 11.29
N VAL A 211 5.02 1.81 12.07
CA VAL A 211 5.70 0.60 11.61
C VAL A 211 4.93 -0.65 11.98
N ARG A 212 5.04 -1.68 11.14
CA ARG A 212 4.59 -3.04 11.42
C ARG A 212 5.74 -4.00 11.12
N ASN A 213 6.19 -4.75 12.12
CA ASN A 213 7.31 -5.68 11.95
C ASN A 213 6.83 -7.06 11.50
N GLU A 214 7.74 -7.84 10.93
CA GLU A 214 7.47 -9.20 10.46
C GLU A 214 7.01 -10.17 11.55
N THR A 215 7.42 -9.93 12.80
CA THR A 215 7.08 -10.75 13.97
C THR A 215 5.64 -10.54 14.45
N ASP A 216 5.01 -9.44 14.04
CA ASP A 216 3.71 -8.99 14.55
C ASP A 216 2.54 -9.65 13.76
N LEU A 217 2.52 -10.99 13.67
CA LEU A 217 1.56 -11.75 12.85
C LEU A 217 0.15 -11.91 13.46
N ARG A 218 -0.11 -11.43 14.69
CA ARG A 218 -1.44 -11.45 15.34
C ARG A 218 -2.23 -10.15 15.11
N PRO A 219 -3.56 -10.18 15.33
CA PRO A 219 -4.50 -10.46 14.27
C PRO A 219 -4.39 -9.41 13.16
N LEU A 220 -4.22 -9.83 11.91
CA LEU A 220 -4.18 -8.97 10.72
C LEU A 220 -5.55 -8.30 10.43
N GLY A 221 -6.47 -8.33 11.40
CA GLY A 221 -7.88 -8.06 11.21
C GLY A 221 -8.50 -8.97 10.13
N ILE A 222 -7.93 -10.15 9.89
CA ILE A 222 -8.53 -11.22 9.09
C ILE A 222 -9.32 -12.03 10.10
N SER A 223 -10.66 -11.94 10.04
CA SER A 223 -11.54 -12.71 10.93
C SER A 223 -11.21 -14.20 10.80
N ASP A 224 -11.27 -14.94 11.91
CA ASP A 224 -11.18 -16.40 11.90
C ASP A 224 -12.24 -17.01 10.95
N THR A 225 -13.39 -16.35 10.78
CA THR A 225 -14.42 -16.72 9.80
C THR A 225 -13.88 -16.73 8.37
N VAL A 226 -13.02 -15.76 8.01
CA VAL A 226 -12.40 -15.65 6.68
C VAL A 226 -11.30 -16.71 6.51
N LEU A 227 -10.55 -17.02 7.57
CA LEU A 227 -9.58 -18.11 7.57
C LEU A 227 -10.24 -19.50 7.54
N SER A 228 -11.47 -19.61 8.06
CA SER A 228 -12.31 -20.80 8.00
C SER A 228 -13.11 -20.93 6.70
N THR A 229 -12.96 -20.00 5.74
CA THR A 229 -13.69 -20.08 4.47
C THR A 229 -13.34 -21.39 3.77
N CYS A 230 -14.35 -22.23 3.59
CA CYS A 230 -14.19 -23.61 3.18
C CYS A 230 -13.32 -23.75 1.91
N THR A 231 -12.25 -24.54 1.97
CA THR A 231 -11.49 -24.89 0.75
C THR A 231 -12.00 -26.21 0.17
N ARG A 232 -12.34 -26.22 -1.13
CA ARG A 232 -12.72 -27.46 -1.85
C ARG A 232 -11.55 -28.44 -1.81
N LYS A 233 -11.72 -29.59 -1.16
CA LYS A 233 -10.77 -30.71 -1.23
C LYS A 233 -11.42 -31.90 -1.93
N LYS A 234 -10.71 -32.47 -2.90
CA LYS A 234 -11.09 -33.72 -3.56
C LYS A 234 -10.72 -34.86 -2.61
N LYS A 235 -11.72 -35.58 -2.09
CA LYS A 235 -11.51 -36.80 -1.31
C LYS A 235 -12.34 -37.90 -1.97
N SER A 236 -11.70 -39.00 -2.36
CA SER A 236 -12.38 -40.22 -2.83
C SER A 236 -13.50 -39.95 -3.86
N GLY A 237 -13.17 -39.25 -4.95
CA GLY A 237 -14.09 -39.02 -6.07
C GLY A 237 -15.15 -37.92 -5.88
N SER A 238 -15.35 -37.40 -4.66
CA SER A 238 -16.29 -36.30 -4.40
C SER A 238 -15.59 -35.01 -3.98
N LEU A 239 -16.13 -33.88 -4.42
CA LEU A 239 -15.72 -32.55 -3.97
C LEU A 239 -16.49 -32.22 -2.69
N SER A 240 -15.80 -32.16 -1.55
CA SER A 240 -16.40 -31.72 -0.29
C SER A 240 -15.90 -30.34 0.09
N TRP A 241 -16.82 -29.51 0.57
CA TRP A 241 -16.48 -28.26 1.24
C TRP A 241 -16.06 -28.58 2.67
N ARG A 242 -14.85 -28.19 3.07
CA ARG A 242 -14.41 -28.29 4.45
C ARG A 242 -14.16 -26.90 5.01
N CYS A 243 -15.02 -26.54 5.95
CA CYS A 243 -14.75 -25.61 7.02
C CYS A 243 -14.33 -26.51 8.22
#